data_AF-A0A167HLN5-F1
#
_entry.id   AF-A0A167HLN5-F1
#
_cell.length_a   1.000
_cell.length_b   1.000
_cell.length_c   1.000
_cell.angle_alpha   90.00
_cell.angle_beta   90.00
_cell.angle_gamma   90.00
#
_symmetry.space_group_name_H-M   'P 1'
#
loop_
_entity.id
_entity.type
_entity.pdbx_description
1 polymer ?
#
loop_
_entity_poly.entity_id
_entity_poly.type
_entity_poly.pdbx_seq_one_letter_code
_entity_poly.pdbx_strand_id
1 'polypeptide(L)' 'MFKKIINDLPSISGETFEFLYINGFKQSQVSKILSTCLENVKVRLKRAKDALKMRFSERYKTNLIK' A
#
# COMPACT_ATOMS: atom_id res chain seq x y z
N MET A 1 5.59 -12.61 6.46
CA MET A 1 6.11 -12.11 5.17
C MET A 1 5.42 -10.80 4.74
N PHE A 2 4.08 -10.73 4.71
CA PHE A 2 3.34 -9.51 4.33
C PHE A 2 3.31 -8.38 5.38
N LYS A 3 3.29 -8.68 6.68
CA LYS A 3 3.31 -7.64 7.73
C LYS A 3 4.53 -6.72 7.65
N LYS A 4 5.71 -7.26 7.30
CA LYS A 4 6.93 -6.46 7.09
C LYS A 4 6.74 -5.44 5.95
N ILE A 5 6.09 -5.87 4.87
CA ILE A 5 5.81 -5.05 3.70
C ILE A 5 4.85 -3.90 4.04
N ILE A 6 3.83 -4.16 4.88
CA ILE A 6 2.88 -3.13 5.32
C ILE A 6 3.55 -2.12 6.27
N ASN A 7 4.43 -2.59 7.16
CA ASN A 7 5.19 -1.72 8.07
C ASN A 7 6.14 -0.76 7.34
N ASP A 8 6.58 -1.13 6.13
CA ASP A 8 7.46 -0.30 5.31
C ASP A 8 6.69 0.74 4.45
N LEU A 9 5.35 0.72 4.48
CA LEU A 9 4.51 1.71 3.80
C LEU A 9 4.32 2.97 4.68
N PRO A 10 4.14 4.16 4.06
CA PRO A 10 3.68 5.33 4.79
C PRO A 10 2.38 5.01 5.55
N SER A 11 2.27 5.37 6.83
CA SER A 11 1.21 4.90 7.75
C SER A 11 -0.20 4.98 7.16
N ILE A 12 -0.54 6.12 6.57
CA ILE A 12 -1.85 6.39 5.95
C ILE A 12 -2.14 5.47 4.74
N SER A 13 -1.10 5.15 3.98
CA SER A 13 -1.17 4.24 2.83
C SER A 13 -1.18 2.77 3.28
N GLY A 14 -0.47 2.44 4.34
CA GLY A 14 -0.43 1.10 4.94
C GLY A 14 -1.80 0.67 5.46
N GLU A 15 -2.48 1.54 6.21
CA GLU A 15 -3.83 1.29 6.72
C GLU A 15 -4.83 1.02 5.59
N THR A 16 -4.81 1.84 4.53
CA THR A 16 -5.67 1.63 3.35
C THR A 16 -5.35 0.31 2.65
N PHE A 17 -4.07 -0.07 2.58
CA PHE A 17 -3.64 -1.30 1.93
C PHE A 17 -4.08 -2.54 2.73
N GLU A 18 -3.97 -2.50 4.06
CA GLU A 18 -4.40 -3.56 4.96
C GLU A 18 -5.89 -3.85 4.80
N PHE A 19 -6.74 -2.82 4.90
CA PHE A 19 -8.18 -2.98 4.73
C PHE A 19 -8.56 -3.62 3.37
N LEU A 20 -7.86 -3.26 2.30
CA LEU A 20 -8.18 -3.75 0.95
C LEU A 20 -7.63 -5.15 0.66
N TYR A 21 -6.37 -5.42 0.98
CA TYR A 21 -5.68 -6.65 0.54
C TYR A 21 -5.58 -7.72 1.62
N ILE A 22 -5.68 -7.34 2.90
CA ILE A 22 -5.64 -8.29 4.02
C ILE A 22 -7.05 -8.60 4.49
N ASN A 23 -7.86 -7.57 4.70
CA ASN A 23 -9.22 -7.73 5.23
C ASN A 23 -10.28 -7.90 4.14
N GLY A 24 -9.92 -7.70 2.86
CA GLY A 24 -10.80 -7.94 1.72
C GLY A 24 -11.93 -6.93 1.53
N PHE A 25 -11.85 -5.75 2.14
CA PHE A 25 -12.87 -4.72 1.96
C PHE A 25 -12.83 -4.11 0.55
N LYS A 26 -13.99 -3.67 0.06
CA LYS A 26 -14.08 -2.85 -1.16
C LYS A 26 -13.63 -1.42 -0.88
N GLN A 27 -13.09 -0.74 -1.88
CA GLN A 27 -12.64 0.66 -1.74
C GLN A 27 -13.75 1.61 -1.23
N SER A 28 -15.01 1.36 -1.62
CA SER A 28 -16.17 2.11 -1.13
C SER A 28 -16.54 1.82 0.32
N GLN A 29 -16.16 0.66 0.86
CA GLN A 29 -16.31 0.35 2.28
C GLN A 29 -15.19 1.02 3.07
N VAL A 30 -13.95 0.95 2.56
CA VAL A 30 -12.79 1.60 3.18
C VAL A 30 -12.95 3.12 3.25
N SER A 31 -13.54 3.75 2.23
CA SER A 31 -13.81 5.19 2.27
C SER A 31 -14.76 5.56 3.42
N LYS A 32 -15.74 4.71 3.72
CA LYS A 32 -16.65 4.89 4.87
C LYS A 32 -15.94 4.63 6.20
N ILE A 33 -15.16 3.56 6.29
CA ILE A 33 -14.41 3.18 7.50
C ILE A 33 -13.41 4.29 7.90
N LEU A 34 -12.69 4.84 6.91
CA LEU A 34 -11.69 5.88 7.12
C LEU A 34 -12.25 7.30 7.08
N SER A 35 -13.58 7.46 7.05
CA SER A 35 -14.26 8.77 6.97
C SER A 35 -13.65 9.69 5.90
N THR A 36 -13.39 9.14 4.72
CA THR A 36 -12.74 9.84 3.60
C THR A 36 -13.47 9.58 2.28
N CYS A 37 -13.12 10.31 1.23
CA CYS A 37 -13.72 10.08 -0.09
C CYS A 37 -13.04 8.90 -0.82
N LEU A 38 -13.77 8.29 -1.76
CA LEU A 38 -13.26 7.19 -2.58
C LEU A 38 -11.98 7.58 -3.34
N GLU A 39 -11.89 8.83 -3.78
CA GLU A 39 -10.73 9.35 -4.49
C GLU A 39 -9.47 9.37 -3.60
N ASN A 40 -9.62 9.71 -2.32
CA ASN A 40 -8.52 9.63 -1.35
C ASN A 40 -8.05 8.19 -1.15
N VAL A 41 -8.97 7.23 -1.06
CA VAL A 41 -8.64 5.79 -0.97
C VAL A 41 -7.82 5.35 -2.20
N LYS A 42 -8.22 5.75 -3.40
CA LYS A 42 -7.47 5.45 -4.64
C LYS A 42 -6.07 6.06 -4.64
N VAL A 43 -5.92 7.32 -4.22
CA VAL A 43 -4.61 7.99 -4.14
C VAL A 43 -3.70 7.30 -3.12
N ARG A 44 -4.22 6.97 -1.93
CA ARG A 44 -3.48 6.24 -0.89
C ARG A 44 -3.02 4.87 -1.39
N LEU A 45 -3.89 4.15 -2.10
CA LEU A 45 -3.56 2.87 -2.70
C LEU A 45 -2.50 3.00 -3.81
N LYS A 46 -2.60 4.01 -4.68
CA LYS A 46 -1.60 4.28 -5.72
C LYS A 46 -0.23 4.51 -5.09
N ARG A 47 -0.15 5.39 -4.09
CA ARG A 47 1.09 5.66 -3.33
C ARG A 47 1.65 4.41 -2.67
N ALA A 48 0.80 3.56 -2.08
CA ALA A 48 1.22 2.29 -1.52
C ALA A 48 1.88 1.40 -2.59
N LYS A 49 1.23 1.23 -3.74
CA LYS A 49 1.77 0.43 -4.86
C LYS A 49 3.07 1.00 -5.42
N ASP A 50 3.17 2.32 -5.54
CA ASP A 50 4.37 2.98 -6.06
C ASP A 50 5.54 2.82 -5.09
N ALA A 51 5.32 2.95 -3.78
CA ALA A 51 6.32 2.68 -2.76
C ALA A 51 6.81 1.22 -2.83
N LEU A 52 5.90 0.26 -2.98
CA LEU A 52 6.28 -1.15 -3.17
C LEU A 52 7.13 -1.35 -4.42
N LYS A 53 6.71 -0.81 -5.56
CA LYS A 53 7.47 -0.90 -6.82
C LYS A 53 8.87 -0.33 -6.68
N MET A 54 9.00 0.84 -6.05
CA MET A 54 10.30 1.47 -5.82
C MET A 54 11.21 0.58 -4.98
N ARG A 55 10.71 0.02 -3.88
CA ARG A 55 11.47 -0.90 -3.01
C ARG A 55 11.87 -2.18 -3.71
N PHE A 56 10.96 -2.80 -4.47
CA PHE A 56 11.30 -3.97 -5.27
C PHE A 56 12.38 -3.62 -6.29
N SER A 57 12.26 -2.50 -7.00
CA SER A 57 13.27 -2.02 -7.96
C SER A 57 14.64 -1.79 -7.30
N GLU A 58 14.69 -1.15 -6.14
CA GLU A 58 15.93 -0.98 -5.35
C GLU A 58 16.57 -2.32 -4.97
N ARG A 59 15.75 -3.29 -4.55
CA ARG A 59 16.20 -4.63 -4.17
C ARG A 59 16.68 -5.47 -5.35
N TYR A 60 16.15 -5.26 -6.55
CA TYR A 60 16.60 -5.98 -7.75
C TYR A 60 17.76 -5.28 -8.47
N LYS A 61 17.87 -3.94 -8.41
CA LYS A 61 19.05 -3.21 -8.91
C LYS A 61 20.34 -3.60 -8.18
N THR A 62 20.26 -3.88 -6.88
CA THR A 62 21.41 -4.30 -6.06
C THR A 62 21.89 -5.74 -6.34
N ASN A 63 21.11 -6.55 -7.06
CA ASN A 63 21.48 -7.92 -7.44
C ASN A 63 22.11 -8.03 -8.84
N LEU A 64 22.20 -6.93 -9.60
CA LEU A 64 22.81 -6.89 -10.94
C LEU A 64 24.26 -6.38 -10.94
N ILE A 65 24.82 -6.12 -9.76
CA ILE A 65 26.23 -5.77 -9.55
C ILE A 65 26.82 -6.80 -8.58
N LYS A 66 26.92 -8.06 -9.01
CA LYS A 66 27.70 -9.11 -8.35
C LYS A 66 28.26 -10.05 -9.39
#